data_AF-A0A523HT90-F1
#
_entry.id   AF-A0A523HT90-F1
#
_cell.length_a   1.000
_cell.length_b   1.000
_cell.length_c   1.000
_cell.angle_alpha   90.00
_cell.angle_beta   90.00
_cell.angle_gamma   90.00
#
_symmetry.space_group_name_H-M   'P 1'
#
loop_
_entity.id
_entity.type
_entity.pdbx_description
1 polymer ?
#
loop_
_entity_poly.entity_id
_entity_poly.type
_entity_poly.pdbx_seq_one_letter_code
_entity_poly.pdbx_strand_id
1 'polypeptide(L)'
;TGRYILRRGLDVNKDQSYALWGIRQHGLANTLFPVGEYTKPEIRQMAHRFNLRTAEKKESQEICFIPDNDYARYLKKQRPDLVEMADGEIVNANGEVLGAHRGFPFYTIGQRKGLGLSMPNPVYVTEIDADANRITVGSSDGLVHVGLVADEVNWVSISCPEEELEVEAKIRYNSPGSNARIRPKSAHEVEVVFNEPERAVTPGQSVVFYQGDVVIAGGVIRSFVKDEAENAS
;
A
#
# COMPACT_ATOMS: atom_id res chain seq x y z
N THR A 1 12.69 14.53 22.43
CA THR A 1 12.21 13.13 22.53
C THR A 1 13.34 12.11 22.45
N GLY A 2 14.51 12.38 21.85
CA GLY A 2 15.62 11.41 21.76
C GLY A 2 15.37 10.26 20.77
N ARG A 3 14.31 10.36 19.96
CA ARG A 3 13.95 9.37 18.94
C ARG A 3 14.81 9.55 17.70
N TYR A 4 15.10 8.43 17.05
CA TYR A 4 15.66 8.41 15.70
C TYR A 4 14.55 8.72 14.69
N ILE A 5 14.88 9.50 13.67
CA ILE A 5 13.95 9.91 12.63
C ILE A 5 14.21 9.12 11.34
N LEU A 6 13.14 8.81 10.62
CA LEU A 6 13.20 8.28 9.27
C LEU A 6 12.78 9.38 8.30
N ARG A 7 13.62 9.67 7.30
CA ARG A 7 13.34 10.67 6.27
C ARG A 7 13.22 10.01 4.89
N ARG A 8 12.60 10.71 3.96
CA ARG A 8 12.66 10.37 2.54
C ARG A 8 14.11 10.41 2.06
N GLY A 9 14.45 9.52 1.14
CA GLY A 9 15.71 9.62 0.40
C GLY A 9 15.75 10.91 -0.44
N LEU A 10 16.96 11.41 -0.69
CA LEU A 10 17.18 12.62 -1.49
C LEU A 10 16.53 12.51 -2.88
N ASP A 11 16.62 11.33 -3.50
CA ASP A 11 15.95 11.03 -4.77
C ASP A 11 14.53 10.54 -4.55
N VAL A 12 13.57 11.46 -4.67
CA VAL A 12 12.14 11.19 -4.47
C VAL A 12 11.62 10.06 -5.38
N ASN A 13 12.17 9.91 -6.59
CA ASN A 13 11.75 8.85 -7.52
C ASN A 13 12.24 7.45 -7.11
N LYS A 14 13.22 7.40 -6.20
CA LYS A 14 13.84 6.19 -5.68
C LYS A 14 13.72 6.09 -4.17
N ASP A 15 12.92 6.94 -3.55
CA ASP A 15 12.66 6.92 -2.12
C ASP A 15 12.00 5.59 -1.73
N GLN A 16 12.56 4.95 -0.72
CA GLN A 16 12.07 3.69 -0.18
C GLN A 16 11.50 3.84 1.23
N SER A 17 11.39 5.08 1.75
CA SER A 17 10.89 5.34 3.10
C SER A 17 9.52 4.70 3.38
N TYR A 18 8.66 4.61 2.37
CA TYR A 18 7.37 3.92 2.45
C TYR A 18 7.54 2.46 2.86
N ALA A 19 8.53 1.72 2.35
CA ALA A 19 8.72 0.31 2.71
C ALA A 19 9.35 0.13 4.10
N LEU A 20 9.87 1.21 4.69
CA LEU A 20 10.63 1.19 5.94
C LEU A 20 9.80 1.63 7.16
N TRP A 21 8.51 1.95 6.98
CA TRP A 21 7.65 2.45 8.06
C TRP A 21 7.57 1.49 9.27
N GLY A 22 7.72 0.18 9.04
CA GLY A 22 7.66 -0.85 10.08
C GLY A 22 8.90 -0.96 10.96
N ILE A 23 10.00 -0.25 10.64
CA ILE A 23 11.21 -0.29 11.46
C ILE A 23 10.95 0.44 12.78
N ARG A 24 11.13 -0.29 13.89
CA ARG A 24 10.99 0.26 15.25
C ARG A 24 12.24 1.03 15.66
N GLN A 25 12.12 1.85 16.71
CA GLN A 25 13.21 2.70 17.23
C GLN A 25 14.53 1.95 17.49
N HIS A 26 14.47 0.74 18.06
CA HIS A 26 15.69 -0.06 18.26
C HIS A 26 16.38 -0.44 16.94
N GLY A 27 15.60 -0.68 15.88
CA GLY A 27 16.11 -0.99 14.55
C GLY A 27 16.72 0.25 13.90
N LEU A 28 16.02 1.39 13.97
CA LEU A 28 16.54 2.66 13.46
C LEU A 28 17.83 3.08 14.16
N ALA A 29 17.92 2.91 15.48
CA ALA A 29 19.11 3.24 16.26
C ALA A 29 20.38 2.46 15.83
N ASN A 30 20.18 1.29 15.22
CA ASN A 30 21.26 0.38 14.81
C ASN A 30 21.39 0.24 13.29
N THR A 31 20.75 1.13 12.51
CA THR A 31 20.76 1.08 11.05
C THR A 31 21.38 2.34 10.46
N LEU A 32 22.24 2.17 9.45
CA LEU A 32 22.76 3.26 8.63
C LEU A 32 22.17 3.17 7.23
N PHE A 33 21.76 4.31 6.68
CA PHE A 33 21.25 4.45 5.32
C PHE A 33 22.22 5.27 4.45
N PRO A 34 23.43 4.76 4.14
CA PRO A 34 24.50 5.54 3.53
C PRO A 34 24.20 6.03 2.11
N VAL A 35 23.20 5.45 1.44
CA VAL A 35 22.79 5.83 0.08
C VAL A 35 21.64 6.85 0.06
N GLY A 36 21.04 7.16 1.22
CA GLY A 36 19.88 8.05 1.31
C GLY A 36 20.17 9.50 0.93
N GLU A 37 21.44 9.92 1.00
CA GLU A 37 21.90 11.28 0.70
C GLU A 37 22.32 11.47 -0.76
N TYR A 38 22.11 10.47 -1.61
CA TYR A 38 22.56 10.51 -3.00
C TYR A 38 21.41 10.20 -3.95
N THR A 39 21.48 10.80 -5.12
CA THR A 39 20.64 10.41 -6.24
C THR A 39 21.10 9.10 -6.86
N LYS A 40 20.17 8.40 -7.52
CA LYS A 40 20.52 7.13 -8.18
C LYS A 40 21.64 7.28 -9.23
N PRO A 41 21.68 8.35 -10.05
CA PRO A 41 22.82 8.60 -10.94
C PRO A 41 24.16 8.74 -10.21
N GLU A 42 24.20 9.45 -9.07
CA GLU A 42 25.43 9.61 -8.27
C GLU A 42 25.91 8.28 -7.71
N ILE A 43 24.99 7.45 -7.18
CA ILE A 43 25.31 6.09 -6.73
C ILE A 43 25.91 5.25 -7.87
N ARG A 44 25.35 5.31 -9.08
CA ARG A 44 25.91 4.60 -10.25
C ARG A 44 27.30 5.11 -10.61
N GLN A 45 27.49 6.43 -10.63
CA GLN A 45 28.79 7.02 -10.93
C GLN A 45 29.86 6.59 -9.92
N MET A 46 29.52 6.55 -8.62
CA MET A 46 30.40 6.04 -7.58
C MET A 46 30.73 4.56 -7.79
N ALA A 47 29.73 3.73 -8.09
CA ALA A 47 29.95 2.30 -8.36
C ALA A 47 30.90 2.07 -9.54
N HIS A 48 30.80 2.86 -10.61
CA HIS A 48 31.75 2.84 -11.72
C HIS A 48 33.15 3.28 -11.30
N ARG A 49 33.26 4.40 -10.58
CA ARG A 49 34.53 4.94 -10.10
C ARG A 49 35.29 3.94 -9.22
N PHE A 50 34.56 3.19 -8.39
CA PHE A 50 35.13 2.16 -7.52
C PHE A 50 35.24 0.77 -8.18
N ASN A 51 34.93 0.66 -9.49
CA ASN A 51 34.98 -0.58 -10.26
C ASN A 51 34.18 -1.74 -9.61
N LEU A 52 33.00 -1.44 -9.08
CA LEU A 52 32.13 -2.43 -8.46
C LEU A 52 31.46 -3.31 -9.53
N ARG A 53 31.46 -4.63 -9.33
CA ARG A 53 30.81 -5.61 -10.25
C ARG A 53 29.32 -5.34 -10.47
N THR A 54 28.68 -4.64 -9.54
CA THR A 54 27.26 -4.32 -9.56
C THR A 54 26.93 -2.99 -10.26
N ALA A 55 27.91 -2.25 -10.78
CA ALA A 55 27.69 -0.93 -11.36
C ALA A 55 26.64 -0.92 -12.50
N GLU A 56 26.68 -1.95 -13.36
CA GLU A 56 25.76 -2.13 -14.50
C GLU A 56 24.59 -3.07 -14.20
N LYS A 57 24.49 -3.59 -12.97
CA LYS A 57 23.42 -4.53 -12.63
C LYS A 57 22.09 -3.79 -12.67
N LYS A 58 21.14 -4.32 -13.45
CA LYS A 58 19.76 -3.83 -13.45
C LYS A 58 19.16 -3.92 -12.04
N GLU A 59 18.35 -2.94 -11.69
CA GLU A 59 17.64 -2.92 -10.43
C GLU A 59 16.65 -4.09 -10.36
N SER A 60 16.56 -4.73 -9.20
CA SER A 60 15.43 -5.60 -8.92
C SER A 60 14.19 -4.73 -8.87
N GLN A 61 13.23 -5.05 -9.73
CA GLN A 61 11.86 -4.61 -9.58
C GLN A 61 11.12 -5.84 -9.06
N GLU A 62 10.19 -5.65 -8.11
CA GLU A 62 9.36 -6.70 -7.48
C GLU A 62 9.91 -7.35 -6.19
N ILE A 63 9.09 -8.24 -5.60
CA ILE A 63 9.32 -8.87 -4.29
C ILE A 63 10.67 -9.61 -4.28
N CYS A 64 11.60 -9.14 -3.44
CA CYS A 64 13.01 -9.52 -3.45
C CYS A 64 13.31 -11.04 -3.36
N PHE A 65 12.37 -11.85 -2.85
CA PHE A 65 12.54 -13.29 -2.66
C PHE A 65 11.75 -14.15 -3.66
N ILE A 66 11.02 -13.55 -4.60
CA ILE A 66 10.28 -14.27 -5.64
C ILE A 66 11.10 -14.28 -6.93
N PRO A 67 11.59 -15.45 -7.37
CA PRO A 67 12.28 -15.54 -8.65
C PRO A 67 11.32 -15.30 -9.82
N ASP A 68 11.84 -14.73 -10.91
CA ASP A 68 11.17 -14.59 -12.21
C ASP A 68 9.83 -13.83 -12.22
N ASN A 69 9.55 -13.04 -11.17
CA ASN A 69 8.31 -12.27 -11.03
C ASN A 69 7.03 -13.15 -11.06
N ASP A 70 7.14 -14.44 -10.75
CA ASP A 70 6.02 -15.37 -10.77
C ASP A 70 5.47 -15.59 -9.37
N TYR A 71 4.85 -14.53 -8.82
CA TYR A 71 4.21 -14.60 -7.51
C TYR A 71 3.09 -15.64 -7.48
N ALA A 72 2.45 -15.90 -8.62
CA ALA A 72 1.40 -16.90 -8.73
C ALA A 72 1.92 -18.31 -8.52
N ARG A 73 3.08 -18.65 -9.11
CA ARG A 73 3.79 -19.91 -8.83
C ARG A 73 4.25 -19.99 -7.38
N TYR A 74 4.72 -18.89 -6.81
CA TYR A 74 5.10 -18.86 -5.39
C TYR A 74 3.91 -19.17 -4.47
N LEU A 75 2.77 -18.51 -4.67
CA LEU A 75 1.53 -18.77 -3.93
C LEU A 75 1.05 -20.21 -4.10
N LYS A 76 1.03 -20.73 -5.34
CA LYS A 76 0.74 -22.15 -5.63
C LYS A 76 1.57 -23.13 -4.82
N LYS A 77 2.85 -22.82 -4.63
CA LYS A 77 3.77 -23.69 -3.89
C LYS A 77 3.58 -23.60 -2.38
N GLN A 78 3.39 -22.40 -1.84
CA GLN A 78 3.37 -22.16 -0.39
C GLN A 78 1.97 -22.31 0.23
N ARG A 79 0.93 -22.03 -0.55
CA ARG A 79 -0.48 -22.02 -0.15
C ARG A 79 -1.33 -22.67 -1.25
N PRO A 80 -1.18 -24.00 -1.47
CA PRO A 80 -1.95 -24.71 -2.49
C PRO A 80 -3.46 -24.60 -2.26
N ASP A 81 -3.88 -24.52 -0.99
CA ASP A 81 -5.27 -24.30 -0.57
C ASP A 81 -5.89 -23.04 -1.19
N LEU A 82 -5.12 -21.95 -1.30
CA LEU A 82 -5.59 -20.69 -1.91
C LEU A 82 -5.76 -20.79 -3.43
N VAL A 83 -5.14 -21.80 -4.05
CA VAL A 83 -5.21 -22.04 -5.49
C VAL A 83 -6.30 -23.06 -5.81
N GLU A 84 -6.62 -23.95 -4.88
CA GLU A 84 -7.82 -24.79 -4.94
C GLU A 84 -9.12 -23.97 -4.90
N MET A 85 -9.06 -22.73 -4.38
CA MET A 85 -10.14 -21.72 -4.49
C MET A 85 -10.18 -21.01 -5.86
N ALA A 86 -9.53 -21.56 -6.90
CA ALA A 86 -9.70 -21.09 -8.27
C ALA A 86 -11.15 -21.31 -8.78
N ASP A 87 -11.54 -20.57 -9.81
CA ASP A 87 -12.87 -20.62 -10.45
C ASP A 87 -14.03 -20.07 -9.60
N GLY A 88 -13.74 -19.17 -8.67
CA GLY A 88 -14.78 -18.36 -8.00
C GLY A 88 -15.43 -17.33 -8.93
N GLU A 89 -16.58 -16.80 -8.51
CA GLU A 89 -17.41 -15.93 -9.35
C GLU A 89 -16.90 -14.49 -9.37
N ILE A 90 -16.85 -13.88 -10.57
CA ILE A 90 -16.79 -12.43 -10.70
C ILE A 90 -18.21 -11.92 -10.89
N VAL A 91 -18.69 -11.08 -9.99
CA VAL A 91 -20.06 -10.54 -10.00
C VAL A 91 -20.07 -9.02 -10.13
N ASN A 92 -21.21 -8.45 -10.53
CA ASN A 92 -21.46 -7.01 -10.37
C ASN A 92 -22.10 -6.69 -9.00
N ALA A 93 -22.35 -5.40 -8.74
CA ALA A 93 -22.99 -4.93 -7.51
C ALA A 93 -24.41 -5.49 -7.25
N ASN A 94 -25.10 -5.97 -8.30
CA ASN A 94 -26.41 -6.62 -8.18
C ASN A 94 -26.29 -8.13 -7.91
N GLY A 95 -25.06 -8.67 -7.83
CA GLY A 95 -24.80 -10.09 -7.68
C GLY A 95 -24.90 -10.90 -8.98
N GLU A 96 -25.04 -10.26 -10.14
CA GLU A 96 -25.06 -10.97 -11.42
C GLU A 96 -23.65 -11.46 -11.77
N VAL A 97 -23.53 -12.75 -12.10
CA VAL A 97 -22.27 -13.37 -12.48
C VAL A 97 -21.86 -12.89 -13.87
N LEU A 98 -20.70 -12.23 -13.94
CA LEU A 98 -20.10 -11.72 -15.18
C LEU A 98 -19.02 -12.65 -15.75
N GLY A 99 -18.48 -13.54 -14.90
CA GLY A 99 -17.43 -14.48 -15.29
C GLY A 99 -16.85 -15.20 -14.07
N ALA A 100 -15.65 -15.77 -14.25
CA ALA A 100 -14.93 -16.48 -13.20
C ALA A 100 -13.50 -15.93 -13.05
N HIS A 101 -12.96 -16.00 -11.83
CA HIS A 101 -11.60 -15.56 -11.52
C HIS A 101 -10.66 -16.73 -11.27
N ARG A 102 -9.36 -16.51 -11.44
CA ARG A 102 -8.33 -17.58 -11.31
C ARG A 102 -7.89 -17.84 -9.86
N GLY A 103 -8.72 -17.49 -8.89
CA GLY A 103 -8.39 -17.38 -7.45
C GLY A 103 -8.24 -15.93 -6.98
N PHE A 104 -8.91 -15.57 -5.89
CA PHE A 104 -8.99 -14.17 -5.42
C PHE A 104 -7.63 -13.54 -4.99
N PRO A 105 -6.59 -14.28 -4.56
CA PRO A 105 -5.29 -13.67 -4.22
C PRO A 105 -4.57 -13.01 -5.41
N PHE A 106 -5.01 -13.25 -6.65
CA PHE A 106 -4.46 -12.63 -7.85
C PHE A 106 -5.09 -11.28 -8.19
N TYR A 107 -5.95 -10.78 -7.31
CA TYR A 107 -6.72 -9.57 -7.52
C TYR A 107 -6.50 -8.59 -6.36
N THR A 108 -6.65 -7.31 -6.64
CA THR A 108 -6.51 -6.24 -5.64
C THR A 108 -7.60 -5.20 -5.86
N ILE A 109 -8.13 -4.63 -4.78
CA ILE A 109 -9.15 -3.58 -4.88
C ILE A 109 -8.61 -2.39 -5.71
N GLY A 110 -9.42 -1.94 -6.66
CA GLY A 110 -9.08 -0.95 -7.67
C GLY A 110 -8.33 -1.49 -8.91
N GLN A 111 -8.11 -2.80 -9.02
CA GLN A 111 -7.53 -3.42 -10.21
C GLN A 111 -8.48 -3.32 -11.41
N ARG A 112 -7.95 -2.84 -12.55
CA ARG A 112 -8.69 -2.72 -13.82
C ARG A 112 -8.32 -3.81 -14.84
N LYS A 113 -7.04 -4.15 -14.93
CA LYS A 113 -6.51 -5.08 -15.96
C LYS A 113 -6.53 -6.52 -15.44
N GLY A 114 -6.55 -7.48 -16.36
CA GLY A 114 -6.44 -8.90 -16.00
C GLY A 114 -7.73 -9.52 -15.43
N LEU A 115 -8.88 -8.83 -15.55
CA LEU A 115 -10.18 -9.35 -15.09
C LEU A 115 -10.78 -10.40 -16.02
N GLY A 116 -10.34 -10.46 -17.28
CA GLY A 116 -10.88 -11.40 -18.26
C GLY A 116 -12.32 -11.10 -18.71
N LEU A 117 -12.86 -9.94 -18.34
CA LEU A 117 -14.22 -9.50 -18.69
C LEU A 117 -14.20 -8.56 -19.90
N SER A 118 -15.17 -8.72 -20.79
CA SER A 118 -15.38 -7.82 -21.93
C SER A 118 -16.60 -6.95 -21.66
N MET A 119 -16.37 -5.78 -21.05
CA MET A 119 -17.43 -4.85 -20.65
C MET A 119 -17.43 -3.60 -21.54
N PRO A 120 -18.60 -2.97 -21.81
CA PRO A 120 -18.69 -1.74 -22.60
C PRO A 120 -18.01 -0.56 -21.91
N ASN A 121 -18.00 -0.56 -20.58
CA ASN A 121 -17.36 0.47 -19.75
C ASN A 121 -16.22 -0.14 -18.92
N PRO A 122 -15.19 0.64 -18.54
CA PRO A 122 -14.14 0.18 -17.63
C PRO A 122 -14.72 -0.23 -16.27
N VAL A 123 -14.39 -1.45 -15.83
CA VAL A 123 -14.74 -1.96 -14.51
C VAL A 123 -13.50 -2.19 -13.66
N TYR A 124 -13.66 -2.10 -12.34
CA TYR A 124 -12.61 -2.25 -11.35
C TYR A 124 -13.06 -3.23 -10.28
N VAL A 125 -12.11 -3.95 -9.66
CA VAL A 125 -12.40 -4.75 -8.44
C VAL A 125 -12.80 -3.79 -7.33
N THR A 126 -14.04 -3.90 -6.86
CA THR A 126 -14.59 -3.10 -5.76
C THR A 126 -14.51 -3.83 -4.43
N GLU A 127 -14.59 -5.16 -4.46
CA GLU A 127 -14.60 -5.99 -3.26
C GLU A 127 -14.02 -7.38 -3.56
N ILE A 128 -13.42 -7.98 -2.54
CA ILE A 128 -12.96 -9.36 -2.56
C ILE A 128 -13.54 -10.04 -1.32
N ASP A 129 -14.45 -10.98 -1.52
CA ASP A 129 -15.02 -11.81 -0.47
C ASP A 129 -14.34 -13.19 -0.53
N ALA A 130 -13.41 -13.41 0.39
CA ALA A 130 -12.65 -14.65 0.48
C ALA A 130 -13.50 -15.83 0.98
N ASP A 131 -14.50 -15.57 1.82
CA ASP A 131 -15.34 -16.62 2.42
C ASP A 131 -16.35 -17.14 1.39
N ALA A 132 -16.93 -16.25 0.58
CA ALA A 132 -17.81 -16.60 -0.53
C ALA A 132 -17.07 -16.96 -1.82
N ASN A 133 -15.74 -16.83 -1.85
CA ASN A 133 -14.89 -16.99 -3.04
C ASN A 133 -15.41 -16.18 -4.24
N ARG A 134 -15.59 -14.88 -4.02
CA ARG A 134 -16.25 -13.97 -4.97
C ARG A 134 -15.51 -12.65 -5.10
N ILE A 135 -15.48 -12.13 -6.32
CA ILE A 135 -14.94 -10.80 -6.63
C ILE A 135 -16.06 -9.93 -7.17
N THR A 136 -16.33 -8.82 -6.50
CA THR A 136 -17.28 -7.82 -7.01
C THR A 136 -16.53 -6.81 -7.88
N VAL A 137 -17.07 -6.52 -9.07
CA VAL A 137 -16.58 -5.46 -9.95
C VAL A 137 -17.64 -4.40 -10.19
N GLY A 138 -17.20 -3.15 -10.33
CA GLY A 138 -18.08 -2.00 -10.52
C GLY A 138 -17.39 -0.84 -11.20
N SER A 139 -18.10 0.30 -11.25
CA SER A 139 -17.51 1.57 -11.69
C SER A 139 -16.46 2.04 -10.69
N SER A 140 -15.73 3.08 -11.07
CA SER A 140 -14.75 3.72 -10.20
C SER A 140 -15.34 4.45 -9.00
N ASP A 141 -16.66 4.68 -8.99
CA ASP A 141 -17.28 5.68 -8.11
C ASP A 141 -17.42 5.13 -6.69
N GLY A 142 -17.74 3.84 -6.55
CA GLY A 142 -17.76 3.14 -5.25
C GLY A 142 -16.38 2.84 -4.66
N LEU A 143 -15.30 3.25 -5.32
CA LEU A 143 -13.92 3.12 -4.82
C LEU A 143 -13.41 4.42 -4.19
N VAL A 144 -14.20 5.48 -4.16
CA VAL A 144 -13.80 6.77 -3.59
C VAL A 144 -14.20 6.77 -2.12
N HIS A 145 -13.25 7.06 -1.22
CA HIS A 145 -13.50 7.07 0.21
C HIS A 145 -12.93 8.35 0.85
N VAL A 146 -13.68 8.92 1.79
CA VAL A 146 -13.28 10.13 2.53
C VAL A 146 -12.22 9.86 3.60
N GLY A 147 -12.03 8.60 3.98
CA GLY A 147 -11.10 8.25 5.03
C GLY A 147 -10.86 6.75 5.16
N LEU A 148 -10.02 6.39 6.12
CA LEU A 148 -9.70 5.01 6.47
C LEU A 148 -9.39 4.85 7.96
N VAL A 149 -9.41 3.61 8.43
CA VAL A 149 -8.88 3.22 9.74
C VAL A 149 -7.69 2.31 9.50
N ALA A 150 -6.57 2.63 10.16
CA ALA A 150 -5.36 1.82 10.13
C ALA A 150 -5.02 1.31 11.53
N ASP A 151 -4.59 0.05 11.60
CA ASP A 151 -4.09 -0.61 12.79
C ASP A 151 -2.59 -0.93 12.66
N GLU A 152 -2.05 -1.64 13.66
CA GLU A 152 -0.63 -1.96 13.78
C GLU A 152 0.27 -0.71 13.65
N VAL A 153 -0.24 0.45 14.10
CA VAL A 153 0.42 1.73 13.89
C VAL A 153 1.77 1.75 14.60
N ASN A 154 2.82 1.98 13.83
CA ASN A 154 4.16 2.28 14.31
C ASN A 154 4.40 3.79 14.21
N TRP A 155 4.43 4.46 15.37
CA TRP A 155 4.85 5.85 15.47
C TRP A 155 6.38 5.93 15.38
N VAL A 156 6.88 6.18 14.16
CA VAL A 156 8.29 6.10 13.81
C VAL A 156 9.05 7.25 14.47
N SER A 157 8.93 8.46 13.92
CA SER A 157 9.76 9.60 14.29
C SER A 157 9.20 10.41 15.48
N ILE A 158 7.95 10.18 15.86
CA ILE A 158 7.25 10.85 16.96
C ILE A 158 6.65 9.84 17.94
N SER A 159 6.27 10.28 19.14
CA SER A 159 5.34 9.53 19.98
C SER A 159 3.91 9.65 19.44
N CYS A 160 3.03 8.72 19.82
CA CYS A 160 1.60 8.86 19.57
C CYS A 160 1.15 10.23 20.09
N PRO A 161 0.60 11.10 19.24
CA PRO A 161 0.09 12.39 19.67
C PRO A 161 -1.21 12.20 20.45
N GLU A 162 -1.56 13.20 21.27
CA GLU A 162 -2.86 13.24 21.98
C GLU A 162 -3.93 13.93 21.13
N GLU A 163 -3.52 14.79 20.20
CA GLU A 163 -4.39 15.57 19.33
C GLU A 163 -4.29 15.11 17.87
N GLU A 164 -5.21 15.63 17.05
CA GLU A 164 -5.19 15.40 15.61
C GLU A 164 -3.97 16.07 14.96
N LEU A 165 -3.43 15.44 13.92
CA LEU A 165 -2.30 16.00 13.15
C LEU A 165 -2.63 16.08 11.67
N GLU A 166 -2.18 17.16 11.04
CA GLU A 166 -2.11 17.27 9.59
C GLU A 166 -0.87 16.57 9.05
N VAL A 167 -1.07 15.78 8.00
CA VAL A 167 -0.06 14.91 7.41
C VAL A 167 -0.27 14.77 5.90
N GLU A 168 0.77 14.35 5.21
CA GLU A 168 0.64 13.72 3.89
C GLU A 168 0.55 12.20 4.10
N ALA A 169 -0.59 11.60 3.75
CA ALA A 169 -0.85 10.17 3.86
C ALA A 169 -0.63 9.48 2.51
N LYS A 170 0.17 8.43 2.51
CA LYS A 170 0.46 7.63 1.32
C LYS A 170 -0.08 6.22 1.52
N ILE A 171 -1.09 5.85 0.74
CA ILE A 171 -1.78 4.54 0.84
C ILE A 171 -1.23 3.48 -0.13
N ARG A 172 -0.28 3.87 -1.00
CA ARG A 172 0.39 2.99 -1.98
C ARG A 172 1.81 3.49 -2.24
N TYR A 173 2.75 2.57 -2.46
CA TYR A 173 4.17 2.89 -2.66
C TYR A 173 4.43 3.92 -3.79
N ASN A 174 3.70 3.84 -4.90
CA ASN A 174 3.86 4.75 -6.05
C ASN A 174 2.88 5.94 -6.03
N SER A 175 2.07 6.10 -4.98
CA SER A 175 1.19 7.27 -4.86
C SER A 175 2.02 8.53 -4.55
N PRO A 176 1.64 9.71 -5.08
CA PRO A 176 2.23 10.98 -4.67
C PRO A 176 1.97 11.30 -3.19
N GLY A 177 0.97 10.67 -2.56
CA GLY A 177 0.51 11.02 -1.23
C GLY A 177 -0.60 12.08 -1.28
N SER A 178 -1.37 12.16 -0.20
CA SER A 178 -2.59 12.97 -0.14
C SER A 178 -2.69 13.65 1.21
N ASN A 179 -3.07 14.92 1.22
CA ASN A 179 -3.23 15.67 2.46
C ASN A 179 -4.39 15.08 3.28
N ALA A 180 -4.14 14.84 4.56
CA ALA A 180 -5.09 14.22 5.46
C ALA A 180 -4.90 14.74 6.90
N ARG A 181 -5.94 14.55 7.70
CA ARG A 181 -5.86 14.61 9.17
C ARG A 181 -5.88 13.22 9.75
N ILE A 182 -5.02 12.96 10.72
CA ILE A 182 -5.01 11.71 11.47
C ILE A 182 -5.45 11.93 12.91
N ARG A 183 -6.25 11.01 13.42
CA ARG A 183 -6.84 11.03 14.76
C ARG A 183 -6.48 9.72 15.47
N PRO A 184 -5.51 9.73 16.39
CA PRO A 184 -5.19 8.53 17.16
C PRO A 184 -6.41 8.05 17.94
N LYS A 185 -6.80 6.79 17.75
CA LYS A 185 -7.83 6.12 18.57
C LYS A 185 -7.20 5.36 19.73
N SER A 186 -5.98 4.88 19.52
CA SER A 186 -5.12 4.28 20.54
C SER A 186 -3.64 4.41 20.12
N ALA A 187 -2.73 3.85 20.90
CA ALA A 187 -1.31 3.80 20.54
C ALA A 187 -1.02 3.01 19.23
N HIS A 188 -1.96 2.16 18.80
CA HIS A 188 -1.79 1.24 17.66
C HIS A 188 -2.89 1.36 16.61
N GLU A 189 -3.80 2.33 16.75
CA GLU A 189 -4.92 2.52 15.83
C GLU A 189 -5.13 4.00 15.56
N VAL A 190 -5.35 4.34 14.30
CA VAL A 190 -5.53 5.72 13.84
C VAL A 190 -6.65 5.78 12.80
N GLU A 191 -7.53 6.76 12.97
CA GLU A 191 -8.48 7.16 11.94
C GLU A 191 -7.85 8.25 11.07
N VAL A 192 -8.03 8.14 9.76
CA VAL A 192 -7.48 9.05 8.76
C VAL A 192 -8.64 9.63 7.97
N VAL A 193 -8.68 10.96 7.86
CA VAL A 193 -9.66 11.68 7.05
C VAL A 193 -8.89 12.45 5.99
N PHE A 194 -9.11 12.13 4.72
CA PHE A 194 -8.48 12.81 3.61
C PHE A 194 -9.15 14.17 3.37
N ASN A 195 -8.35 15.16 2.96
CA ASN A 195 -8.90 16.48 2.60
C ASN A 195 -9.69 16.41 1.29
N GLU A 196 -9.23 15.57 0.36
CA GLU A 196 -9.94 15.21 -0.87
C GLU A 196 -10.18 13.69 -0.87
N PRO A 197 -11.36 13.20 -1.30
CA PRO A 197 -11.64 11.77 -1.28
C PRO A 197 -10.65 10.95 -2.11
N GLU A 198 -10.17 9.86 -1.54
CA GLU A 198 -9.12 9.02 -2.13
C GLU A 198 -9.67 7.74 -2.75
N ARG A 199 -9.03 7.30 -3.84
CA ARG A 199 -9.48 6.12 -4.59
C ARG A 199 -8.80 4.83 -4.15
N ALA A 200 -9.60 3.78 -4.08
CA ALA A 200 -9.20 2.40 -3.88
C ALA A 200 -8.34 2.19 -2.63
N VAL A 201 -8.81 2.73 -1.50
CA VAL A 201 -8.35 2.35 -0.16
C VAL A 201 -8.52 0.84 -0.01
N THR A 202 -7.42 0.12 0.18
CA THR A 202 -7.39 -1.35 0.12
C THR A 202 -6.97 -1.91 1.47
N PRO A 203 -7.86 -2.59 2.22
CA PRO A 203 -7.47 -3.30 3.43
C PRO A 203 -6.28 -4.24 3.23
N GLY A 204 -5.40 -4.30 4.22
CA GLY A 204 -4.14 -5.07 4.19
C GLY A 204 -2.96 -4.34 3.53
N GLN A 205 -3.18 -3.24 2.79
CA GLN A 205 -2.09 -2.40 2.31
C GLN A 205 -1.57 -1.48 3.42
N SER A 206 -0.34 -0.99 3.27
CA SER A 206 0.21 -0.02 4.22
C SER A 206 -0.27 1.40 3.95
N VAL A 207 -0.51 2.16 5.02
CA VAL A 207 -0.58 3.62 4.98
C VAL A 207 0.64 4.19 5.71
N VAL A 208 1.28 5.20 5.12
CA VAL A 208 2.45 5.87 5.70
C VAL A 208 2.19 7.36 5.76
N PHE A 209 2.49 7.96 6.91
CA PHE A 209 2.21 9.36 7.22
C PHE A 209 3.51 10.16 7.25
N TYR A 210 3.49 11.28 6.54
CA TYR A 210 4.64 12.16 6.38
C TYR A 210 4.33 13.57 6.89
N GLN A 211 5.35 14.24 7.44
CA GLN A 211 5.37 15.69 7.63
C GLN A 211 6.62 16.23 6.94
N GLY A 212 6.42 16.91 5.81
CA GLY A 212 7.50 17.21 4.89
C GLY A 212 8.19 15.94 4.43
N ASP A 213 9.49 15.81 4.67
CA ASP A 213 10.27 14.63 4.32
C ASP A 213 10.40 13.61 5.46
N VAL A 214 9.81 13.86 6.63
CA VAL A 214 9.90 12.94 7.78
C VAL A 214 8.75 11.94 7.76
N VAL A 215 9.05 10.64 7.85
CA VAL A 215 8.06 9.59 8.13
C VAL A 215 7.72 9.64 9.61
N ILE A 216 6.53 10.12 9.96
CA ILE A 216 6.13 10.24 11.36
C ILE A 216 5.50 8.95 11.89
N ALA A 217 4.79 8.19 11.04
CA ALA A 217 4.17 6.92 11.39
C ALA A 217 3.81 6.11 10.13
N GLY A 218 3.45 4.84 10.33
CA GLY A 218 2.77 4.03 9.33
C GLY A 218 1.96 2.93 10.00
N GLY A 219 1.08 2.26 9.25
CA GLY A 219 0.22 1.20 9.74
C GLY A 219 -0.36 0.37 8.60
N VAL A 220 -1.20 -0.60 8.94
CA VAL A 220 -1.92 -1.45 7.99
C VAL A 220 -3.35 -0.94 7.89
N ILE A 221 -3.85 -0.73 6.67
CA ILE A 221 -5.22 -0.29 6.44
C ILE A 221 -6.14 -1.44 6.82
N ARG A 222 -7.04 -1.23 7.79
CA ARG A 222 -8.03 -2.21 8.22
C ARG A 222 -9.35 -2.04 7.47
N SER A 223 -9.82 -0.80 7.34
CA SER A 223 -11.10 -0.48 6.70
C SER A 223 -11.09 0.94 6.14
N PHE A 224 -12.08 1.25 5.29
CA PHE A 224 -12.36 2.61 4.84
C PHE A 224 -13.51 3.21 5.66
N VAL A 225 -13.53 4.53 5.79
CA VAL A 225 -14.64 5.28 6.38
C VAL A 225 -15.71 5.44 5.30
N LYS A 226 -16.93 4.97 5.59
CA LYS A 226 -18.09 5.19 4.70
C LYS A 226 -18.63 6.60 4.95
N ASP A 227 -19.03 7.29 3.89
CA ASP A 227 -19.72 8.57 4.02
C ASP A 227 -21.02 8.38 4.81
N GLU A 228 -21.22 9.17 5.87
CA GLU A 228 -22.45 9.13 6.68
C GLU A 228 -23.71 9.56 5.88
N ALA A 229 -23.55 10.06 4.65
CA ALA A 229 -24.64 10.48 3.79
C ALA A 229 -25.51 9.33 3.23
N GLU A 230 -25.08 8.07 3.30
CA GLU A 230 -25.88 6.91 2.83
C GLU A 230 -26.77 6.28 3.91
N ASN A 231 -26.65 6.67 5.18
CA ASN A 231 -27.50 6.13 6.26
C ASN A 231 -28.76 6.97 6.55
N ALA A 232 -29.06 7.95 5.68
CA ALA A 232 -30.29 8.73 5.72
C ALA A 232 -31.14 8.46 4.47
N SER A 233 -31.64 7.24 4.33
CA SER A 233 -32.72 6.89 3.40
C SER A 233 -33.54 5.71 3.94
#